data_AF-A0A7V3P0V6-F1
#
_entry.id   AF-A0A7V3P0V6-F1
#
_cell.length_a   1.000
_cell.length_b   1.000
_cell.length_c   1.000
_cell.angle_alpha   90.00
_cell.angle_beta   90.00
_cell.angle_gamma   90.00
#
_symmetry.space_group_name_H-M   'P 1'
#
loop_
_entity.id
_entity.type
_entity.pdbx_description
1 polymer ?
#
loop_
_entity_poly.entity_id
_entity_poly.type
_entity_poly.pdbx_seq_one_letter_code
_entity_poly.pdbx_strand_id
1 'polypeptide(L)'
;PRTIIFHPGYDRFCYDDDVDLWLEKSLLTWRPLVKMAEKLSVRLAVENVFEENPSILHKLLQAINSPFFGYCLDTGHGHIFSPVALGQWVEILAPYLLEIHLHDNHRQADEHLPLGQGLIDFAALFSALRAHQLQPILTIEPHLKEHLLPNLQALKKFI
;
A
#
# COMPACT_ATOMS: atom_id res chain seq x y z
N PRO A 1 -8.39 14.87 -8.32
CA PRO A 1 -7.31 13.87 -8.08
C PRO A 1 -7.76 12.51 -8.61
N ARG A 2 -6.85 11.63 -9.04
CA ARG A 2 -7.19 10.29 -9.55
C ARG A 2 -7.49 9.29 -8.41
N THR A 3 -6.65 9.31 -7.39
CA THR A 3 -6.78 8.54 -6.15
C THR A 3 -6.49 9.46 -4.96
N ILE A 4 -7.08 9.20 -3.80
CA ILE A 4 -6.73 9.81 -2.51
C ILE A 4 -6.34 8.69 -1.54
N ILE A 5 -5.17 8.82 -0.92
CA ILE A 5 -4.61 7.83 0.00
C ILE A 5 -5.01 8.16 1.43
N PHE A 6 -5.36 7.12 2.20
CA PHE A 6 -5.63 7.22 3.62
C PHE A 6 -4.94 6.08 4.38
N HIS A 7 -4.61 6.34 5.64
CA HIS A 7 -4.22 5.29 6.56
C HIS A 7 -5.47 4.61 7.14
N PRO A 8 -5.49 3.26 7.19
CA PRO A 8 -6.63 2.46 7.67
C PRO A 8 -6.85 2.57 9.18
N GLY A 9 -5.81 2.97 9.93
CA GLY A 9 -5.89 3.22 11.36
C GLY A 9 -6.01 1.96 12.23
N TYR A 10 -5.57 0.80 11.74
CA TYR A 10 -5.44 -0.38 12.58
C TYR A 10 -4.20 -0.26 13.47
N ASP A 11 -4.38 -0.51 14.76
CA ASP A 11 -3.31 -0.60 15.75
C ASP A 11 -3.63 -1.79 16.66
N ARG A 12 -2.80 -2.83 16.60
CA ARG A 12 -3.01 -4.06 17.37
C ARG A 12 -3.08 -3.83 18.88
N PHE A 13 -2.36 -2.84 19.41
CA PHE A 13 -2.35 -2.53 20.84
C PHE A 13 -3.59 -1.76 21.26
N CYS A 14 -4.14 -0.92 20.38
CA CYS A 14 -5.38 -0.20 20.64
C CYS A 14 -6.62 -1.11 20.57
N TYR A 15 -6.56 -2.17 19.78
CA TYR A 15 -7.69 -3.10 19.57
C TYR A 15 -7.52 -4.46 20.25
N ASP A 16 -6.42 -4.69 21.00
CA ASP A 16 -6.12 -5.96 21.67
C ASP A 16 -6.25 -7.18 20.73
N ASP A 17 -5.68 -7.04 19.52
CA ASP A 17 -5.79 -7.98 18.40
C ASP A 17 -7.23 -8.27 17.89
N ASP A 18 -8.26 -7.57 18.37
CA ASP A 18 -9.64 -7.71 17.92
C ASP A 18 -9.87 -7.00 16.57
N VAL A 19 -9.49 -7.70 15.50
CA VAL A 19 -9.65 -7.25 14.11
C VAL A 19 -11.12 -7.06 13.73
N ASP A 20 -12.03 -7.84 14.31
CA ASP A 20 -13.44 -7.77 13.94
C ASP A 20 -14.11 -6.53 14.58
N LEU A 21 -13.73 -6.18 15.82
CA LEU A 21 -14.10 -4.90 16.44
C LEU A 21 -13.56 -3.72 15.64
N TRP A 22 -12.27 -3.75 15.26
CA TRP A 22 -11.70 -2.70 14.41
C TRP A 22 -12.45 -2.58 13.09
N LEU A 23 -12.77 -3.71 12.43
CA LEU A 23 -13.48 -3.73 11.18
C LEU A 23 -14.89 -3.13 11.34
N GLU A 24 -15.63 -3.52 12.38
CA GLU A 24 -16.96 -2.96 12.66
C GLU A 24 -16.90 -1.42 12.76
N LYS A 25 -15.95 -0.88 13.52
CA LYS A 25 -15.80 0.58 13.67
C LYS A 25 -15.30 1.25 12.40
N SER A 26 -14.36 0.62 11.70
CA SER A 26 -13.82 1.12 10.43
C SER A 26 -14.91 1.24 9.37
N LEU A 27 -15.85 0.30 9.30
CA LEU A 27 -16.95 0.34 8.34
C LEU A 27 -17.89 1.53 8.56
N LEU A 28 -18.00 2.06 9.77
CA LEU A 28 -18.77 3.29 10.05
C LEU A 28 -18.14 4.52 9.37
N THR A 29 -16.81 4.53 9.23
CA THR A 29 -16.05 5.59 8.57
C THR A 29 -16.00 5.39 7.05
N TRP A 30 -15.63 4.19 6.59
CA TRP A 30 -15.34 3.97 5.18
C TRP A 30 -16.60 3.95 4.30
N ARG A 31 -17.71 3.37 4.75
CA ARG A 31 -18.94 3.30 3.95
C ARG A 31 -19.46 4.68 3.50
N PRO A 32 -19.60 5.69 4.39
CA PRO A 32 -20.02 7.02 3.94
C PRO A 32 -18.97 7.72 3.07
N LEU A 33 -17.67 7.56 3.35
CA LEU A 33 -16.61 8.15 2.53
C LEU A 33 -16.57 7.58 1.11
N VAL A 34 -16.74 6.26 0.96
CA VAL A 34 -16.77 5.60 -0.34
C VAL A 34 -17.98 6.04 -1.17
N LYS A 35 -19.16 6.20 -0.53
CA LYS A 35 -20.34 6.78 -1.20
C LYS A 35 -20.10 8.22 -1.67
N MET A 36 -19.28 8.99 -0.94
CA MET A 36 -18.91 10.33 -1.34
C MET A 36 -17.91 10.30 -2.52
N ALA A 37 -16.92 9.42 -2.45
CA ALA A 37 -15.92 9.21 -3.48
C ALA A 37 -16.55 8.80 -4.82
N GLU A 38 -17.54 7.91 -4.79
CA GLU A 38 -18.35 7.52 -5.95
C GLU A 38 -19.03 8.73 -6.61
N LYS A 39 -19.72 9.58 -5.83
CA LYS A 39 -20.38 10.80 -6.35
C LYS A 39 -19.40 11.78 -6.98
N LEU A 40 -18.17 11.84 -6.45
CA LEU A 40 -17.11 12.71 -6.94
C LEU A 40 -16.27 12.06 -8.05
N SER A 41 -16.53 10.79 -8.40
CA SER A 41 -15.73 10.00 -9.33
C SER A 41 -14.23 9.98 -8.98
N VAL A 42 -13.93 9.89 -7.68
CA VAL A 42 -12.58 9.76 -7.13
C VAL A 42 -12.43 8.38 -6.49
N ARG A 43 -11.26 7.76 -6.60
CA ARG A 43 -10.96 6.52 -5.87
C ARG A 43 -10.29 6.83 -4.54
N LEU A 44 -10.61 6.06 -3.51
CA LEU A 44 -9.88 6.07 -2.25
C LEU A 44 -9.01 4.81 -2.18
N ALA A 45 -7.83 4.92 -1.60
CA ALA A 45 -6.99 3.75 -1.31
C ALA A 45 -6.57 3.77 0.16
N VAL A 46 -6.61 2.60 0.81
CA VAL A 46 -5.98 2.41 2.12
C VAL A 46 -4.57 1.92 1.96
N GLU A 47 -3.65 2.53 2.69
CA GLU A 47 -2.22 2.21 2.67
C GLU A 47 -1.85 1.24 3.80
N ASN A 48 -0.96 0.28 3.54
CA ASN A 48 -0.35 -0.47 4.64
C ASN A 48 0.65 0.43 5.38
N VAL A 49 0.53 0.50 6.71
CA VAL A 49 1.41 1.31 7.55
C VAL A 49 2.11 0.43 8.58
N PHE A 50 1.34 -0.32 9.37
CA PHE A 50 1.88 -1.16 10.45
C PHE A 50 1.42 -2.62 10.38
N GLU A 51 0.65 -2.97 9.36
CA GLU A 51 0.06 -4.29 9.21
C GLU A 51 1.14 -5.35 8.97
N GLU A 52 1.16 -6.38 9.82
CA GLU A 52 2.12 -7.49 9.71
C GLU A 52 1.81 -8.40 8.51
N ASN A 53 0.59 -8.38 7.95
CA ASN A 53 0.19 -9.20 6.81
C ASN A 53 -1.04 -8.58 6.09
N PRO A 54 -1.34 -8.98 4.83
CA PRO A 54 -2.40 -8.35 4.05
C PRO A 54 -3.82 -8.67 4.51
N SER A 55 -4.02 -9.62 5.44
CA SER A 55 -5.37 -10.15 5.74
C SER A 55 -6.31 -9.09 6.32
N ILE A 56 -5.79 -8.17 7.14
CA ILE A 56 -6.58 -7.12 7.79
C ILE A 56 -7.14 -6.15 6.75
N LEU A 57 -6.28 -5.67 5.85
CA LEU A 57 -6.71 -4.82 4.74
C LEU A 57 -7.61 -5.57 3.76
N HIS A 58 -7.32 -6.85 3.50
CA HIS A 58 -8.16 -7.68 2.65
C HIS A 58 -9.59 -7.80 3.20
N LYS A 59 -9.75 -8.03 4.52
CA LYS A 59 -11.06 -8.06 5.18
C LYS A 59 -11.80 -6.74 4.99
N LEU A 60 -11.14 -5.59 5.18
CA LEU A 60 -11.75 -4.27 4.99
C LEU A 60 -12.19 -4.05 3.54
N LEU A 61 -11.32 -4.36 2.58
CA LEU A 61 -11.59 -4.20 1.14
C LEU A 61 -12.75 -5.10 0.69
N GLN A 62 -12.80 -6.35 1.15
CA GLN A 62 -13.90 -7.26 0.90
C GLN A 62 -15.21 -6.80 1.54
N ALA A 63 -15.18 -6.26 2.75
CA ALA A 63 -16.38 -5.79 3.44
C ALA A 63 -16.98 -4.52 2.81
N ILE A 64 -16.14 -3.68 2.20
CA ILE A 64 -16.58 -2.48 1.46
C ILE A 64 -17.01 -2.84 0.03
N ASN A 65 -16.27 -3.70 -0.66
CA ASN A 65 -16.56 -4.22 -2.00
C ASN A 65 -17.05 -3.16 -2.99
N SER A 66 -16.23 -2.14 -3.26
CA SER A 66 -16.58 -1.02 -4.14
C SER A 66 -15.46 -0.75 -5.16
N PRO A 67 -15.78 -0.45 -6.42
CA PRO A 67 -14.77 -0.04 -7.42
C PRO A 67 -14.13 1.32 -7.13
N PHE A 68 -14.64 2.07 -6.14
CA PHE A 68 -14.11 3.35 -5.68
C PHE A 68 -13.25 3.23 -4.42
N PHE A 69 -13.01 2.02 -3.93
CA PHE A 69 -12.21 1.76 -2.73
C PHE A 69 -11.19 0.65 -2.99
N GLY A 70 -9.91 0.95 -2.81
CA GLY A 70 -8.82 0.04 -3.12
C GLY A 70 -7.66 0.16 -2.14
N TYR A 71 -6.50 -0.27 -2.61
CA TYR A 71 -5.29 -0.48 -1.81
C TYR A 71 -4.10 0.29 -2.39
N CYS A 72 -3.32 0.90 -1.50
CA CYS A 72 -2.01 1.45 -1.79
C CYS A 72 -0.96 0.56 -1.12
N LEU A 73 -0.06 -0.03 -1.91
CA LEU A 73 1.09 -0.73 -1.36
C LEU A 73 2.20 0.27 -1.08
N ASP A 74 2.52 0.48 0.19
CA ASP A 74 3.77 1.12 0.57
C ASP A 74 4.87 0.06 0.72
N THR A 75 5.92 0.17 -0.10
CA THR A 75 7.00 -0.82 -0.11
C THR A 75 7.85 -0.76 1.15
N GLY A 76 8.09 0.44 1.68
CA GLY A 76 8.96 0.61 2.83
C GLY A 76 8.31 0.08 4.11
N HIS A 77 7.07 0.49 4.37
CA HIS A 77 6.25 -0.03 5.47
C HIS A 77 6.11 -1.54 5.38
N GLY A 78 5.76 -2.07 4.20
CA GLY A 78 5.61 -3.51 3.99
C GLY A 78 6.91 -4.27 4.27
N HIS A 79 8.08 -3.70 3.97
CA HIS A 79 9.36 -4.33 4.26
C HIS A 79 9.73 -4.31 5.75
N ILE A 80 9.41 -3.23 6.46
CA ILE A 80 9.73 -3.05 7.88
C ILE A 80 8.80 -3.86 8.78
N PHE A 81 7.48 -3.71 8.58
CA PHE A 81 6.47 -4.18 9.54
C PHE A 81 5.93 -5.58 9.22
N SER A 82 6.16 -6.09 8.01
CA SER A 82 5.66 -7.40 7.60
C SER A 82 6.78 -8.43 7.40
N PRO A 83 6.65 -9.66 7.93
CA PRO A 83 7.45 -10.80 7.48
C PRO A 83 7.01 -11.34 6.11
N VAL A 84 5.86 -10.92 5.58
CA VAL A 84 5.30 -11.37 4.31
C VAL A 84 5.99 -10.62 3.17
N ALA A 85 6.44 -11.34 2.14
CA ALA A 85 7.10 -10.73 0.99
C ALA A 85 6.13 -9.81 0.21
N LEU A 86 6.62 -8.67 -0.29
CA LEU A 86 5.79 -7.71 -1.03
C LEU A 86 5.08 -8.32 -2.26
N GLY A 87 5.71 -9.32 -2.91
CA GLY A 87 5.07 -10.07 -3.99
C GLY A 87 3.80 -10.79 -3.54
N GLN A 88 3.79 -11.36 -2.32
CA GLN A 88 2.61 -12.01 -1.75
C GLN A 88 1.52 -11.00 -1.37
N TRP A 89 1.90 -9.80 -0.93
CA TRP A 89 0.94 -8.70 -0.75
C TRP A 89 0.24 -8.35 -2.07
N VAL A 90 1.02 -8.23 -3.16
CA VAL A 90 0.48 -8.00 -4.50
C VAL A 90 -0.43 -9.14 -4.93
N GLU A 91 -0.03 -10.41 -4.75
CA GLU A 91 -0.85 -11.57 -5.12
C GLU A 91 -2.21 -11.58 -4.42
N ILE A 92 -2.23 -11.33 -3.11
CA ILE A 92 -3.45 -11.38 -2.30
C ILE A 92 -4.36 -10.18 -2.56
N LEU A 93 -3.79 -8.99 -2.75
CA LEU A 93 -4.54 -7.73 -2.89
C LEU A 93 -4.64 -7.22 -4.33
N ALA A 94 -4.19 -8.01 -5.32
CA ALA A 94 -4.17 -7.65 -6.75
C ALA A 94 -5.49 -7.03 -7.24
N PRO A 95 -6.69 -7.56 -6.92
CA PRO A 95 -7.96 -6.99 -7.39
C PRO A 95 -8.23 -5.57 -6.89
N TYR A 96 -7.57 -5.15 -5.81
CA TYR A 96 -7.78 -3.89 -5.12
C TYR A 96 -6.63 -2.89 -5.34
N LEU A 97 -5.50 -3.30 -5.92
CA LEU A 97 -4.30 -2.48 -6.01
C LEU A 97 -4.50 -1.29 -6.96
N LEU A 98 -4.40 -0.08 -6.42
CA LEU A 98 -4.56 1.18 -7.16
C LEU A 98 -3.24 1.94 -7.31
N GLU A 99 -2.40 1.92 -6.28
CA GLU A 99 -1.21 2.74 -6.17
C GLU A 99 -0.11 1.99 -5.41
N ILE A 100 1.14 2.35 -5.68
CA ILE A 100 2.31 1.90 -4.95
C ILE A 100 3.16 3.11 -4.59
N HIS A 101 3.47 3.26 -3.30
CA HIS A 101 4.49 4.16 -2.82
C HIS A 101 5.84 3.43 -2.79
N LEU A 102 6.83 4.03 -3.44
CA LEU A 102 8.11 3.42 -3.77
C LEU A 102 9.26 4.15 -3.07
N HIS A 103 9.84 3.45 -2.12
CA HIS A 103 11.06 3.81 -1.43
C HIS A 103 11.67 2.56 -0.78
N ASP A 104 12.96 2.62 -0.51
CA ASP A 104 13.77 1.50 -0.03
C ASP A 104 14.24 1.73 1.42
N ASN A 105 14.61 0.65 2.10
CA ASN A 105 15.17 0.68 3.44
C ASN A 105 15.91 -0.63 3.79
N HIS A 106 16.62 -0.60 4.90
CA HIS A 106 17.36 -1.72 5.48
C HIS A 106 16.57 -2.48 6.56
N ARG A 107 15.25 -2.41 6.53
CA ARG A 107 14.31 -3.12 7.44
C ARG A 107 14.24 -2.60 8.88
N GLN A 108 15.08 -1.65 9.26
CA GLN A 108 15.16 -1.16 10.64
C GLN A 108 14.34 0.11 10.88
N ALA A 109 14.27 0.97 9.87
CA ALA A 109 13.60 2.25 9.94
C ALA A 109 13.06 2.62 8.57
N ASP A 110 12.13 3.56 8.55
CA ASP A 110 11.58 4.08 7.32
C ASP A 110 12.49 5.16 6.71
N GLU A 111 13.53 4.70 6.02
CA GLU A 111 14.65 5.53 5.58
C GLU A 111 14.35 6.34 4.29
N HIS A 112 13.29 6.00 3.56
CA HIS A 112 12.96 6.60 2.27
C HIS A 112 14.12 6.68 1.27
N LEU A 113 14.90 5.60 1.17
CA LEU A 113 16.06 5.53 0.27
C LEU A 113 15.60 5.38 -1.19
N PRO A 114 16.43 5.80 -2.16
CA PRO A 114 16.22 5.47 -3.56
C PRO A 114 16.15 3.96 -3.78
N LEU A 115 15.34 3.53 -4.75
CA LEU A 115 15.19 2.13 -5.13
C LEU A 115 16.54 1.45 -5.41
N GLY A 116 16.82 0.35 -4.70
CA GLY A 116 18.05 -0.43 -4.82
C GLY A 116 19.21 0.07 -3.96
N GLN A 117 18.98 1.02 -3.04
CA GLN A 117 19.95 1.45 -2.03
C GLN A 117 19.69 0.85 -0.64
N GLY A 118 18.60 0.10 -0.48
CA GLY A 118 18.31 -0.71 0.69
C GLY A 118 18.29 -2.20 0.36
N LEU A 119 17.35 -2.93 0.96
CA LEU A 119 17.29 -4.40 0.88
C LEU A 119 15.99 -4.91 0.24
N ILE A 120 15.10 -4.03 -0.23
CA ILE A 120 13.84 -4.45 -0.84
C ILE A 120 14.11 -5.10 -2.21
N ASP A 121 13.55 -6.30 -2.42
CA ASP A 121 13.59 -6.99 -3.71
C ASP A 121 12.53 -6.43 -4.68
N PHE A 122 12.86 -5.29 -5.29
CA PHE A 122 12.01 -4.69 -6.33
C PHE A 122 11.87 -5.56 -7.57
N ALA A 123 12.86 -6.40 -7.90
CA ALA A 123 12.76 -7.28 -9.06
C ALA A 123 11.61 -8.29 -8.89
N ALA A 124 11.50 -8.89 -7.69
CA ALA A 124 10.39 -9.75 -7.33
C ALA A 124 9.05 -8.99 -7.32
N LEU A 125 8.99 -7.79 -6.73
CA LEU A 125 7.78 -6.96 -6.71
C LEU A 125 7.26 -6.68 -8.13
N PHE A 126 8.10 -6.15 -9.02
CA PHE A 126 7.69 -5.83 -10.39
C PHE A 126 7.41 -7.10 -11.22
N SER A 127 8.02 -8.24 -10.89
CA SER A 127 7.66 -9.53 -11.48
C SER A 127 6.23 -9.94 -11.10
N ALA A 128 5.84 -9.79 -9.83
CA ALA A 128 4.48 -10.07 -9.38
C ALA A 128 3.45 -9.16 -10.08
N LEU A 129 3.74 -7.85 -10.19
CA LEU A 129 2.87 -6.91 -10.92
C LEU A 129 2.64 -7.34 -12.37
N ARG A 130 3.70 -7.76 -13.07
CA ARG A 130 3.59 -8.27 -14.45
C ARG A 130 2.79 -9.57 -14.53
N ALA A 131 3.01 -10.50 -13.61
CA ALA A 131 2.29 -11.78 -13.57
C ALA A 131 0.77 -11.58 -13.43
N HIS A 132 0.36 -10.57 -12.66
CA HIS A 132 -1.04 -10.19 -12.47
C HIS A 132 -1.55 -9.13 -13.47
N GLN A 133 -0.72 -8.71 -14.44
CA GLN A 133 -1.05 -7.69 -15.44
C GLN A 133 -1.51 -6.37 -14.81
N LEU A 134 -0.94 -6.01 -13.66
CA LEU A 134 -1.31 -4.81 -12.90
C LEU A 134 -0.55 -3.59 -13.43
N GLN A 135 -1.25 -2.45 -13.48
CA GLN A 135 -0.69 -1.15 -13.86
C GLN A 135 -1.11 -0.08 -12.83
N PRO A 136 -0.66 -0.20 -11.56
CA PRO A 136 -0.97 0.80 -10.53
C PRO A 136 -0.26 2.13 -10.83
N ILE A 137 -0.70 3.19 -10.16
CA ILE A 137 0.07 4.43 -10.09
C ILE A 137 1.35 4.14 -9.28
N LEU A 138 2.50 4.60 -9.77
CA LEU A 138 3.78 4.46 -9.06
C LEU A 138 4.21 5.85 -8.58
N THR A 139 4.31 6.01 -7.27
CA THR A 139 4.70 7.26 -6.61
C THR A 139 6.01 7.04 -5.88
N ILE A 140 7.05 7.81 -6.20
CA ILE A 140 8.31 7.78 -5.44
C ILE A 140 8.25 8.78 -4.29
N GLU A 141 8.80 8.41 -3.13
CA GLU A 141 8.68 9.23 -1.91
C GLU A 141 10.04 9.66 -1.33
N PRO A 142 10.87 10.44 -2.07
CA PRO A 142 12.15 10.89 -1.54
C PRO A 142 11.97 11.97 -0.47
N HIS A 143 12.54 11.76 0.71
CA HIS A 143 12.61 12.78 1.77
C HIS A 143 13.71 13.82 1.56
N LEU A 144 14.69 13.51 0.71
CA LEU A 144 15.77 14.43 0.33
C LEU A 144 15.72 14.72 -1.16
N LYS A 145 15.95 15.99 -1.53
CA LYS A 145 15.98 16.42 -2.94
C LYS A 145 17.02 15.66 -3.76
N GLU A 146 18.15 15.33 -3.16
CA GLU A 146 19.23 14.57 -3.81
C GLU A 146 18.84 13.12 -4.14
N HIS A 147 17.85 12.55 -3.45
CA HIS A 147 17.35 11.20 -3.71
C HIS A 147 16.43 11.14 -4.94
N LEU A 148 15.88 12.27 -5.41
CA LEU A 148 14.93 12.29 -6.51
C LEU A 148 15.49 11.69 -7.81
N LEU A 149 16.64 12.17 -8.28
CA LEU A 149 17.23 11.70 -9.54
C LEU A 149 17.69 10.24 -9.49
N PRO A 150 18.43 9.78 -8.46
CA PRO A 150 18.76 8.37 -8.29
C PRO A 150 17.52 7.48 -8.27
N ASN A 151 16.45 7.90 -7.58
CA ASN A 151 15.23 7.11 -7.48
C ASN A 151 14.52 6.98 -8.85
N LEU A 152 14.43 8.08 -9.61
CA LEU A 152 13.92 8.05 -10.99
C LEU A 152 14.77 7.18 -11.92
N GLN A 153 16.09 7.20 -11.78
CA GLN A 153 16.99 6.35 -12.59
C GLN A 153 16.83 4.87 -12.24
N ALA A 154 16.65 4.55 -10.96
CA ALA A 154 16.41 3.18 -10.52
C ALA A 154 15.06 2.65 -11.03
N LEU A 155 13.99 3.45 -10.91
CA LEU A 155 12.65 3.07 -11.37
C LEU A 155 12.60 2.73 -12.86
N LYS A 156 13.34 3.46 -13.70
CA LYS A 156 13.44 3.20 -15.16
C LYS A 156 13.92 1.79 -15.53
N LYS A 157 14.53 1.05 -14.60
CA LYS A 157 14.95 -0.34 -14.84
C LYS A 157 13.77 -1.32 -14.85
N PHE A 158 12.61 -0.91 -14.32
CA PHE A 158 11.45 -1.76 -14.09
C PHE A 158 10.22 -1.43 -14.94
N ILE A 159 10.18 -0.22 -15.52
CA ILE A 159 9.08 0.31 -16.34
C ILE A 159 9.42 0.36 -17.83
#